data_AF-A0A847BQ25-F1
#
_entry.id   AF-A0A847BQ25-F1
#
_cell.length_a   1.000
_cell.length_b   1.000
_cell.length_c   1.000
_cell.angle_alpha   90.00
_cell.angle_beta   90.00
_cell.angle_gamma   90.00
#
_symmetry.space_group_name_H-M   'P 1'
#
loop_
_entity.id
_entity.type
_entity.pdbx_description
1 polymer ?
#
loop_
_entity_poly.entity_id
_entity_poly.type
_entity_poly.pdbx_seq_one_letter_code
_entity_poly.pdbx_strand_id
1 'polypeptide(L)'
;MSLLKRIFGSKKPIESNKDLVVSEKVVLPETKGFIVHPDIHNLLWIVDGPKRNYILEEKEQNVDYGGVRFSFSSYSSLEPSLISINLPVLENVSKENIERPPYYPSYAGLSAAQRNLYWEMLKNPYNGQADIGYVFILYYGLERHLIEGEFEDAYNVILKLRDVYENASFQYYSACALILTCLIRQRADLAYKFYISLDKDFKLDFSDNLYLLCKMGLGLHLTAQDIMRMAKTFEFTNQNYIKKYPELFLKNLSVLMEEDLGKDSLEISKYITSDKFQKLHKQAVPIFANLSIRDQTVDVPLISESFKFKKTANNLLQQAHEKVKKDLANMRKEGFVPLEKKAKRKKELPSFDQKKEEELLQQYNDIDGNIISKHFALIALQNFYYKYREVNGVYLNKCIDYCYEDIQLLPQLQSQYIEEEKKRILMLSSLYSKQELEEKLSAIHAFQGDIPAFKRLAIIYEKSKNYLKAINICNQAIAYYLNIDMHESVREFEKRKKKIEGKI
;
A
#
# COMPACT_ATOMS: atom_id res chain seq x y z
N MET A 1 28.97 8.93 20.24
CA MET A 1 27.62 8.32 20.34
C MET A 1 27.25 7.75 18.98
N SER A 2 26.86 6.47 18.91
CA SER A 2 26.56 5.81 17.64
C SER A 2 25.30 6.40 16.98
N LEU A 3 25.34 6.56 15.65
CA LEU A 3 24.21 6.86 14.75
C LEU A 3 22.94 6.04 15.14
N LEU A 4 23.16 4.84 15.69
CA LEU A 4 22.17 3.83 16.08
C LEU A 4 21.21 4.23 17.21
N LYS A 5 21.56 5.19 18.09
CA LYS A 5 20.62 5.70 19.13
C LYS A 5 19.69 6.82 18.61
N ARG A 6 19.81 7.21 17.33
CA ARG A 6 19.28 8.46 16.78
C ARG A 6 18.28 8.32 15.61
N ILE A 7 17.83 7.12 15.21
CA ILE A 7 16.79 7.00 14.16
C ILE A 7 15.39 6.81 14.78
N PHE A 8 15.27 6.02 15.83
CA PHE A 8 14.01 5.85 16.55
C PHE A 8 14.11 6.28 18.03
N GLY A 9 15.13 7.05 18.42
CA GLY A 9 15.42 7.36 19.83
C GLY A 9 15.88 6.16 20.67
N SER A 10 16.00 6.33 21.99
CA SER A 10 16.33 5.25 22.93
C SER A 10 15.08 4.50 23.40
N LYS A 11 15.17 3.18 23.63
CA LYS A 11 14.15 2.40 24.35
C LYS A 11 13.92 3.07 25.72
N LYS A 12 12.84 3.83 25.87
CA LYS A 12 12.37 4.22 27.20
C LYS A 12 11.73 2.98 27.83
N PRO A 13 11.96 2.70 29.12
CA PRO A 13 11.09 1.79 29.84
C PRO A 13 9.64 2.29 29.71
N ILE A 14 8.68 1.38 29.81
CA ILE A 14 7.25 1.71 29.89
C ILE A 14 7.04 2.44 31.22
N GLU A 15 7.40 3.72 31.26
CA GLU A 15 7.00 4.64 32.31
C GLU A 15 5.67 5.21 31.87
N SER A 16 4.64 4.92 32.65
CA SER A 16 3.35 5.58 32.57
C SER A 16 3.55 7.07 32.85
N ASN A 17 3.89 7.85 31.83
CA ASN A 17 4.05 9.28 31.97
C ASN A 17 2.65 9.89 32.10
N LYS A 18 2.32 10.22 33.35
CA LYS A 18 1.07 10.81 33.84
C LYS A 18 1.00 12.33 33.62
N ASP A 19 1.66 12.87 32.61
CA ASP A 19 1.46 14.26 32.22
C ASP A 19 0.59 14.31 30.96
N LEU A 20 -0.61 13.77 31.11
CA LEU A 20 -1.73 14.02 30.21
C LEU A 20 -2.37 15.34 30.66
N VAL A 21 -2.44 16.30 29.75
CA VAL A 21 -3.56 17.24 29.76
C VAL A 21 -4.81 16.37 29.82
N VAL A 22 -5.52 16.44 30.94
CA VAL A 22 -6.72 15.65 31.20
C VAL A 22 -7.76 16.09 30.17
N SER A 23 -7.83 15.40 29.03
CA SER A 23 -9.09 15.33 28.29
C SER A 23 -10.00 14.43 29.13
N GLU A 24 -11.16 14.96 29.48
CA GLU A 24 -12.15 14.23 30.26
C GLU A 24 -12.42 12.88 29.59
N LYS A 25 -12.34 11.80 30.38
CA LYS A 25 -12.74 10.47 29.92
C LYS A 25 -14.22 10.48 29.58
N VAL A 26 -14.54 10.71 28.31
CA VAL A 26 -15.90 10.58 27.79
C VAL A 26 -16.19 9.08 27.64
N VAL A 27 -16.81 8.51 28.67
CA VAL A 27 -17.48 7.21 28.56
C VAL A 27 -18.68 7.42 27.65
N LEU A 28 -18.67 6.84 26.46
CA LEU A 28 -19.78 6.94 25.51
C LEU A 28 -21.07 6.40 26.16
N PRO A 29 -22.14 7.19 26.28
CA PRO A 29 -23.46 6.66 26.58
C PRO A 29 -24.00 5.93 25.35
N GLU A 30 -24.72 4.84 25.58
CA GLU A 30 -25.42 4.04 24.57
C GLU A 30 -26.50 4.87 23.86
N THR A 31 -26.13 5.51 22.75
CA THR A 31 -27.08 6.05 21.78
C THR A 31 -27.49 4.91 20.87
N LYS A 32 -28.75 4.45 20.96
CA LYS A 32 -29.41 3.44 20.09
C LYS A 32 -28.45 2.63 19.19
N GLY A 33 -27.94 1.51 19.71
CA GLY A 33 -27.72 0.29 18.92
C GLY A 33 -26.34 0.02 18.30
N PHE A 34 -25.41 0.98 18.19
CA PHE A 34 -24.12 0.71 17.53
C PHE A 34 -23.02 0.35 18.52
N ILE A 35 -22.90 -0.95 18.79
CA ILE A 35 -21.77 -1.55 19.52
C ILE A 35 -20.54 -1.47 18.62
N VAL A 36 -19.41 -1.01 19.17
CA VAL A 36 -18.10 -1.02 18.50
C VAL A 36 -17.10 -1.75 19.36
N HIS A 37 -16.07 -2.32 18.74
CA HIS A 37 -15.03 -3.03 19.46
C HIS A 37 -14.32 -2.08 20.44
N PRO A 38 -14.03 -2.50 21.69
CA PRO A 38 -13.41 -1.63 22.71
C PRO A 38 -12.12 -0.95 22.25
N ASP A 39 -11.27 -1.68 21.52
CA ASP A 39 -9.99 -1.18 21.00
C ASP A 39 -10.11 0.04 20.07
N ILE A 40 -11.28 0.27 19.44
CA ILE A 40 -11.47 1.36 18.47
C ILE A 40 -12.42 2.45 18.96
N HIS A 41 -12.94 2.33 20.18
CA HIS A 41 -13.97 3.22 20.71
C HIS A 41 -13.60 4.71 20.67
N ASN A 42 -12.33 5.01 20.94
CA ASN A 42 -11.77 6.36 20.93
C ASN A 42 -11.02 6.70 19.64
N LEU A 43 -11.09 5.81 18.64
CA LEU A 43 -10.36 5.91 17.37
C LEU A 43 -11.26 6.15 16.16
N LEU A 44 -12.55 6.42 16.41
CA LEU A 44 -13.52 6.76 15.37
C LEU A 44 -13.67 8.27 15.28
N TRP A 45 -13.61 8.81 14.06
CA TRP A 45 -13.87 10.22 13.82
C TRP A 45 -15.34 10.45 13.52
N ILE A 46 -15.98 11.30 14.30
CA ILE A 46 -17.40 11.61 14.25
C ILE A 46 -17.56 13.10 13.91
N VAL A 47 -18.30 13.38 12.84
CA VAL A 47 -18.45 14.74 12.30
C VAL A 47 -19.64 15.51 12.92
N ASP A 48 -20.65 14.80 13.45
CA ASP A 48 -21.87 15.41 13.96
C ASP A 48 -22.43 14.74 15.23
N GLY A 49 -23.40 15.41 15.85
CA GLY A 49 -24.07 14.93 17.06
C GLY A 49 -23.27 15.11 18.36
N PRO A 50 -23.77 14.55 19.48
CA PRO A 50 -23.19 14.76 20.82
C PRO A 50 -21.76 14.24 21.00
N LYS A 51 -21.29 13.38 20.09
CA LYS A 51 -19.97 12.72 20.13
C LYS A 51 -19.02 13.27 19.06
N ARG A 52 -19.36 14.39 18.42
CA ARG A 52 -18.48 15.05 17.44
C ARG A 52 -17.10 15.25 18.05
N ASN A 53 -16.07 14.73 17.39
CA ASN A 53 -14.67 14.84 17.83
C ASN A 53 -13.72 15.25 16.71
N TYR A 54 -14.24 15.46 15.49
CA TYR A 54 -13.45 15.97 14.38
C TYR A 54 -13.54 17.50 14.29
N ILE A 55 -12.37 18.15 14.34
CA ILE A 55 -12.19 19.58 14.13
C ILE A 55 -11.28 19.72 12.91
N LEU A 56 -11.72 20.52 11.94
CA LEU A 56 -10.94 20.78 10.74
C LEU A 56 -9.88 21.84 11.07
N GLU A 57 -8.61 21.47 11.03
CA GLU A 57 -7.50 22.40 11.17
C GLU A 57 -6.53 22.23 10.01
N GLU A 58 -6.27 23.32 9.30
CA GLU A 58 -5.20 23.38 8.31
C GLU A 58 -3.86 23.44 9.05
N LYS A 59 -3.09 22.37 8.96
CA LYS A 59 -1.77 22.30 9.59
C LYS A 59 -0.76 21.88 8.56
N GLU A 60 0.19 22.77 8.31
CA GLU A 60 1.46 22.40 7.74
C GLU A 60 2.45 22.09 8.85
N GLN A 61 2.95 20.85 8.89
CA GLN A 61 4.00 20.43 9.80
C GLN A 61 5.18 19.93 9.00
N ASN A 62 6.34 20.52 9.23
CA ASN A 62 7.60 20.01 8.71
C ASN A 62 8.42 19.47 9.87
N VAL A 63 8.72 18.17 9.85
CA VAL A 63 9.60 17.52 10.83
C VAL A 63 10.84 17.03 10.10
N ASP A 64 12.02 17.44 10.53
CA ASP A 64 13.28 16.89 10.03
C ASP A 64 13.92 16.05 11.14
N TYR A 65 14.16 14.78 10.86
CA TYR A 65 14.82 13.90 11.80
C TYR A 65 15.84 13.00 11.10
N GLY A 66 17.09 13.11 11.54
CA GLY A 66 18.19 12.27 11.05
C GLY A 66 18.51 12.44 9.56
N GLY A 67 17.99 13.46 8.87
CA GLY A 67 18.11 13.63 7.42
C GLY A 67 16.89 13.13 6.63
N VAL A 68 15.86 12.63 7.32
CA VAL A 68 14.53 12.35 6.76
C VAL A 68 13.64 13.57 7.01
N ARG A 69 13.10 14.14 5.93
CA ARG A 69 12.16 15.26 6.03
C ARG A 69 10.75 14.74 5.83
N PHE A 70 9.92 15.08 6.79
CA PHE A 70 8.48 14.87 6.77
C PHE A 70 7.82 16.21 6.53
N SER A 71 6.95 16.25 5.54
CA SER A 71 6.07 17.39 5.28
C SER A 71 4.65 16.87 5.33
N PHE A 72 3.89 17.34 6.31
CA PHE A 72 2.48 17.06 6.48
C PHE A 72 1.72 18.34 6.16
N SER A 73 0.73 18.24 5.29
CA SER A 73 -0.30 19.26 5.17
C SER A 73 -1.65 18.54 5.29
N SER A 74 -2.51 19.03 6.18
CA SER A 74 -3.92 18.67 6.20
C SER A 74 -4.69 19.73 5.44
N TYR A 75 -4.84 19.56 4.11
CA TYR A 75 -5.72 20.42 3.33
C TYR A 75 -7.17 19.95 3.44
N SER A 76 -8.08 20.91 3.29
CA SER A 76 -9.54 20.89 3.54
C SER A 76 -10.39 19.79 2.87
N SER A 77 -9.78 18.78 2.26
CA SER A 77 -10.42 17.57 1.72
C SER A 77 -11.22 16.81 2.79
N LEU A 78 -12.31 16.16 2.37
CA LEU A 78 -13.19 15.43 3.27
C LEU A 78 -12.50 14.16 3.77
N GLU A 79 -12.35 14.03 5.10
CA GLU A 79 -11.79 12.82 5.71
C GLU A 79 -12.72 11.61 5.42
N PRO A 80 -12.26 10.59 4.65
CA PRO A 80 -13.11 9.49 4.20
C PRO A 80 -13.65 8.62 5.34
N SER A 81 -12.98 8.60 6.48
CA SER A 81 -13.41 7.86 7.67
C SER A 81 -14.46 8.57 8.52
N LEU A 82 -14.85 9.82 8.20
CA LEU A 82 -15.80 10.57 9.02
C LEU A 82 -17.17 9.91 9.09
N ILE A 83 -17.53 9.49 10.29
CA ILE A 83 -18.83 8.95 10.62
C ILE A 83 -19.78 10.11 10.91
N SER A 84 -20.83 10.21 10.10
CA SER A 84 -22.02 10.99 10.46
C SER A 84 -23.05 10.04 11.09
N ILE A 85 -23.54 10.39 12.28
CA ILE A 85 -24.60 9.65 12.97
C ILE A 85 -26.00 10.01 12.45
N ASN A 86 -26.10 11.10 11.66
CA ASN A 86 -27.34 11.54 11.04
C ASN A 86 -27.64 10.82 9.70
N LEU A 87 -26.64 10.12 9.17
CA LEU A 87 -26.73 9.37 7.93
C LEU A 87 -27.54 8.07 8.13
N PRO A 88 -28.54 7.76 7.26
CA PRO A 88 -29.42 6.60 7.45
C PRO A 88 -28.66 5.27 7.43
N VAL A 89 -29.09 4.34 8.30
CA VAL A 89 -28.60 2.95 8.37
C VAL A 89 -29.81 2.03 8.20
N LEU A 90 -29.69 1.05 7.29
CA LEU A 90 -30.75 0.09 7.02
C LEU A 90 -30.40 -1.27 7.65
N GLU A 91 -31.15 -1.64 8.69
CA GLU A 91 -31.03 -2.93 9.38
C GLU A 91 -31.77 -4.04 8.62
N ASN A 92 -31.46 -5.31 8.91
CA ASN A 92 -32.16 -6.50 8.39
C ASN A 92 -32.13 -6.69 6.86
N VAL A 93 -31.06 -6.27 6.20
CA VAL A 93 -30.85 -6.49 4.76
C VAL A 93 -30.10 -7.80 4.53
N SER A 94 -30.53 -8.59 3.53
CA SER A 94 -29.77 -9.79 3.13
C SER A 94 -28.37 -9.38 2.65
N LYS A 95 -27.33 -9.95 3.29
CA LYS A 95 -25.92 -9.63 3.01
C LYS A 95 -25.48 -10.05 1.60
N GLU A 96 -26.20 -11.01 1.00
CA GLU A 96 -25.84 -11.63 -0.29
C GLU A 96 -26.04 -10.68 -1.48
N ASN A 97 -26.88 -9.65 -1.33
CA ASN A 97 -27.23 -8.71 -2.40
C ASN A 97 -26.68 -7.29 -2.16
N ILE A 98 -25.83 -7.10 -1.15
CA ILE A 98 -25.23 -5.77 -0.88
C ILE A 98 -23.92 -5.66 -1.66
N GLU A 99 -23.87 -4.66 -2.54
CA GLU A 99 -22.66 -4.34 -3.28
C GLU A 99 -21.49 -4.01 -2.35
N ARG A 100 -20.29 -4.36 -2.81
CA ARG A 100 -19.04 -4.01 -2.11
C ARG A 100 -18.85 -2.50 -2.12
N PRO A 101 -18.14 -1.94 -1.12
CA PRO A 101 -17.74 -0.54 -1.17
C PRO A 101 -16.97 -0.23 -2.46
N PRO A 102 -17.10 1.00 -2.99
CA PRO A 102 -16.30 1.43 -4.13
C PRO A 102 -14.81 1.47 -3.77
N TYR A 103 -13.96 1.54 -4.78
CA TYR A 103 -12.52 1.76 -4.57
C TYR A 103 -12.28 3.17 -4.01
N TYR A 104 -11.33 3.30 -3.07
CA TYR A 104 -11.21 4.45 -2.16
C TYR A 104 -12.53 4.84 -1.47
N PRO A 105 -13.09 3.93 -0.66
CA PRO A 105 -14.40 4.14 -0.07
C PRO A 105 -14.39 5.23 1.01
N SER A 106 -15.52 5.90 1.19
CA SER A 106 -15.75 6.81 2.33
C SER A 106 -17.03 6.42 3.04
N TYR A 107 -17.13 6.67 4.35
CA TYR A 107 -18.34 6.39 5.11
C TYR A 107 -19.56 7.14 4.55
N ALA A 108 -19.38 8.42 4.19
CA ALA A 108 -20.42 9.23 3.57
C ALA A 108 -20.91 8.65 2.24
N GLY A 109 -20.00 8.04 1.46
CA GLY A 109 -20.31 7.41 0.18
C GLY A 109 -21.00 6.04 0.29
N LEU A 110 -21.07 5.44 1.48
CA LEU A 110 -21.77 4.17 1.68
C LEU A 110 -23.29 4.36 1.58
N SER A 111 -23.96 3.38 0.96
CA SER A 111 -25.42 3.24 1.03
C SER A 111 -25.88 2.92 2.47
N ALA A 112 -27.16 3.10 2.77
CA ALA A 112 -27.69 2.79 4.11
C ALA A 112 -27.47 1.32 4.52
N ALA A 113 -27.54 0.38 3.56
CA ALA A 113 -27.25 -1.03 3.79
C ALA A 113 -25.75 -1.29 4.00
N GLN A 114 -24.88 -0.64 3.22
CA GLN A 114 -23.43 -0.74 3.39
C GLN A 114 -22.96 -0.14 4.73
N ARG A 115 -23.58 0.95 5.21
CA ARG A 115 -23.29 1.50 6.55
C ARG A 115 -23.61 0.49 7.65
N ASN A 116 -24.70 -0.26 7.52
CA ASN A 116 -25.01 -1.34 8.47
C ASN A 116 -23.89 -2.41 8.48
N LEU A 117 -23.40 -2.83 7.31
CA LEU A 117 -22.26 -3.76 7.22
C LEU A 117 -20.97 -3.18 7.80
N TYR A 118 -20.72 -1.88 7.61
CA TYR A 118 -19.58 -1.20 8.22
C TYR A 118 -19.69 -1.22 9.76
N TRP A 119 -20.85 -0.87 10.32
CA TRP A 119 -21.08 -0.96 11.77
C TRP A 119 -20.94 -2.39 12.32
N GLU A 120 -21.41 -3.40 11.58
CA GLU A 120 -21.19 -4.81 11.92
C GLU A 120 -19.70 -5.18 11.90
N MET A 121 -18.92 -4.66 10.94
CA MET A 121 -17.46 -4.84 10.92
C MET A 121 -16.80 -4.18 12.13
N LEU A 122 -17.23 -2.97 12.51
CA LEU A 122 -16.69 -2.27 13.69
C LEU A 122 -16.93 -3.01 15.02
N LYS A 123 -17.94 -3.90 15.11
CA LYS A 123 -18.16 -4.77 16.29
C LYS A 123 -17.03 -5.77 16.49
N ASN A 124 -16.51 -6.34 15.40
CA ASN A 124 -15.41 -7.29 15.42
C ASN A 124 -14.50 -7.10 14.20
N PRO A 125 -13.63 -6.07 14.22
CA PRO A 125 -12.79 -5.73 13.09
C PRO A 125 -11.74 -6.82 12.79
N TYR A 126 -11.49 -7.72 13.75
CA TYR A 126 -10.45 -8.74 13.67
C TYR A 126 -10.93 -10.09 13.12
N ASN A 127 -12.16 -10.17 12.60
CA ASN A 127 -12.69 -11.43 12.06
C ASN A 127 -12.01 -11.91 10.76
N GLY A 128 -11.26 -11.04 10.07
CA GLY A 128 -10.54 -11.36 8.82
C GLY A 128 -11.44 -11.65 7.62
N GLN A 129 -12.76 -11.50 7.75
CA GLN A 129 -13.75 -11.87 6.72
C GLN A 129 -14.47 -10.66 6.12
N ALA A 130 -14.36 -9.49 6.74
CA ALA A 130 -14.97 -8.28 6.21
C ALA A 130 -14.37 -7.89 4.86
N ASP A 131 -15.17 -7.27 3.99
CA ASP A 131 -14.67 -6.68 2.75
C ASP A 131 -13.61 -5.62 3.07
N ILE A 132 -12.49 -5.67 2.36
CA ILE A 132 -11.34 -4.80 2.63
C ILE A 132 -11.70 -3.32 2.48
N GLY A 133 -12.70 -2.96 1.67
CA GLY A 133 -13.18 -1.58 1.55
C GLY A 133 -13.64 -1.01 2.90
N TYR A 134 -14.35 -1.80 3.70
CA TYR A 134 -14.76 -1.39 5.05
C TYR A 134 -13.55 -1.23 5.97
N VAL A 135 -12.57 -2.14 5.87
CA VAL A 135 -11.32 -2.06 6.64
C VAL A 135 -10.54 -0.80 6.28
N PHE A 136 -10.52 -0.42 4.99
CA PHE A 136 -9.89 0.81 4.52
C PHE A 136 -10.56 2.06 5.11
N ILE A 137 -11.89 2.13 5.19
CA ILE A 137 -12.58 3.28 5.84
C ILE A 137 -12.10 3.43 7.30
N LEU A 138 -12.06 2.35 8.08
CA LEU A 138 -11.52 2.40 9.45
C LEU A 138 -10.05 2.80 9.45
N TYR A 139 -9.24 2.18 8.59
CA TYR A 139 -7.81 2.44 8.48
C TYR A 139 -7.49 3.90 8.15
N TYR A 140 -8.28 4.56 7.31
CA TYR A 140 -8.10 5.98 7.01
C TYR A 140 -8.17 6.86 8.26
N GLY A 141 -9.10 6.56 9.17
CA GLY A 141 -9.21 7.25 10.46
C GLY A 141 -8.04 6.94 11.39
N LEU A 142 -7.57 5.68 11.39
CA LEU A 142 -6.39 5.27 12.16
C LEU A 142 -5.13 5.97 11.65
N GLU A 143 -4.97 6.18 10.34
CA GLU A 143 -3.85 6.95 9.77
C GLU A 143 -3.80 8.38 10.32
N ARG A 144 -4.95 9.03 10.48
CA ARG A 144 -5.03 10.35 11.12
C ARG A 144 -4.60 10.30 12.58
N HIS A 145 -5.03 9.29 13.34
CA HIS A 145 -4.57 9.11 14.73
C HIS A 145 -3.06 8.89 14.82
N LEU A 146 -2.43 8.25 13.84
CA LEU A 146 -0.96 8.11 13.80
C LEU A 146 -0.24 9.48 13.74
N ILE A 147 -0.84 10.46 13.04
CA ILE A 147 -0.27 11.79 12.82
C ILE A 147 -0.59 12.75 13.98
N GLU A 148 -1.86 12.84 14.38
CA GLU A 148 -2.33 13.93 15.26
C GLU A 148 -3.18 13.49 16.45
N GLY A 149 -3.56 12.21 16.55
CA GLY A 149 -4.39 11.69 17.64
C GLY A 149 -3.69 10.69 18.53
N GLU A 150 -4.48 9.78 19.11
CA GLU A 150 -4.05 8.63 19.92
C GLU A 150 -3.24 7.59 19.13
N PHE A 151 -2.01 7.95 18.76
CA PHE A 151 -1.19 7.18 17.83
C PHE A 151 -0.82 5.78 18.34
N GLU A 152 -0.64 5.58 19.64
CA GLU A 152 -0.28 4.26 20.19
C GLU A 152 -1.42 3.25 20.08
N ASP A 153 -2.64 3.70 20.39
CA ASP A 153 -3.84 2.87 20.28
C ASP A 153 -4.12 2.55 18.82
N ALA A 154 -4.06 3.54 17.93
CA ALA A 154 -4.19 3.34 16.49
C ALA A 154 -3.12 2.37 15.94
N TYR A 155 -1.87 2.54 16.35
CA TYR A 155 -0.76 1.66 16.00
C TYR A 155 -1.06 0.19 16.39
N ASN A 156 -1.57 -0.02 17.61
CA ASN A 156 -1.91 -1.36 18.10
C ASN A 156 -3.07 -2.00 17.33
N VAL A 157 -4.11 -1.21 17.02
CA VAL A 157 -5.23 -1.67 16.20
C VAL A 157 -4.76 -2.05 14.80
N ILE A 158 -3.92 -1.23 14.16
CA ILE A 158 -3.38 -1.52 12.83
C ILE A 158 -2.59 -2.83 12.84
N LEU A 159 -1.76 -3.09 13.86
CA LEU A 159 -1.03 -4.36 13.97
C LEU A 159 -1.98 -5.57 14.04
N LYS A 160 -3.08 -5.48 14.80
CA LYS A 160 -4.08 -6.54 14.89
C LYS A 160 -4.79 -6.76 13.55
N LEU A 161 -5.17 -5.68 12.86
CA LEU A 161 -5.77 -5.76 11.53
C LEU A 161 -4.82 -6.43 10.52
N ARG A 162 -3.53 -6.05 10.55
CA ARG A 162 -2.50 -6.66 9.69
C ARG A 162 -2.30 -8.15 9.93
N ASP A 163 -2.70 -8.67 11.09
CA ASP A 163 -2.55 -10.09 11.40
C ASP A 163 -3.61 -10.97 10.72
N VAL A 164 -4.78 -10.40 10.43
CA VAL A 164 -5.95 -11.13 9.94
C VAL A 164 -6.34 -10.79 8.49
N TYR A 165 -5.86 -9.68 7.92
CA TYR A 165 -6.14 -9.30 6.53
C TYR A 165 -4.91 -9.39 5.63
N GLU A 166 -4.90 -10.29 4.66
CA GLU A 166 -3.77 -10.53 3.75
C GLU A 166 -3.72 -9.58 2.53
N ASN A 167 -4.62 -8.59 2.44
CA ASN A 167 -4.70 -7.71 1.28
C ASN A 167 -3.37 -6.95 1.06
N ALA A 168 -2.73 -7.16 -0.09
CA ALA A 168 -1.40 -6.62 -0.39
C ALA A 168 -1.32 -5.09 -0.29
N SER A 169 -2.33 -4.36 -0.76
CA SER A 169 -2.35 -2.89 -0.65
C SER A 169 -2.45 -2.45 0.81
N PHE A 170 -3.34 -3.08 1.59
CA PHE A 170 -3.47 -2.80 3.02
C PHE A 170 -2.16 -3.11 3.76
N GLN A 171 -1.52 -4.24 3.48
CA GLN A 171 -0.22 -4.62 4.04
C GLN A 171 0.87 -3.60 3.65
N TYR A 172 0.88 -3.12 2.42
CA TYR A 172 1.85 -2.14 1.95
C TYR A 172 1.70 -0.79 2.67
N TYR A 173 0.50 -0.20 2.64
CA TYR A 173 0.28 1.14 3.22
C TYR A 173 0.46 1.12 4.73
N SER A 174 -0.15 0.15 5.43
CA SER A 174 -0.06 0.10 6.88
C SER A 174 1.35 -0.18 7.39
N ALA A 175 2.16 -0.99 6.71
CA ALA A 175 3.56 -1.17 7.09
C ALA A 175 4.37 0.12 6.94
N CYS A 176 4.19 0.82 5.82
CA CYS A 176 4.86 2.10 5.56
C CYS A 176 4.49 3.13 6.63
N ALA A 177 3.19 3.29 6.91
CA ALA A 177 2.69 4.20 7.93
C ALA A 177 3.27 3.89 9.31
N LEU A 178 3.23 2.63 9.78
CA LEU A 178 3.74 2.26 11.10
C LEU A 178 5.25 2.53 11.26
N ILE A 179 6.07 2.20 10.27
CA ILE A 179 7.53 2.47 10.31
C ILE A 179 7.79 3.97 10.39
N LEU A 180 7.10 4.75 9.57
CA LEU A 180 7.27 6.19 9.51
C LEU A 180 6.75 6.89 10.76
N THR A 181 5.62 6.45 11.33
CA THR A 181 5.15 6.93 12.63
C THR A 181 6.20 6.68 13.72
N CYS A 182 6.81 5.49 13.75
CA CYS A 182 7.87 5.21 14.72
C CYS A 182 9.07 6.16 14.53
N LEU A 183 9.40 6.51 13.28
CA LEU A 183 10.49 7.41 12.93
C LEU A 183 10.20 8.84 13.41
N ILE A 184 9.02 9.37 13.11
CA ILE A 184 8.56 10.71 13.51
C ILE A 184 8.50 10.82 15.04
N ARG A 185 7.88 9.83 15.69
CA ARG A 185 7.65 9.82 17.14
C ARG A 185 8.86 9.37 17.94
N GLN A 186 9.94 8.93 17.29
CA GLN A 186 11.12 8.36 17.93
C GLN A 186 10.77 7.23 18.92
N ARG A 187 10.05 6.22 18.42
CA ARG A 187 9.58 5.06 19.20
C ARG A 187 10.23 3.77 18.77
N ALA A 188 11.46 3.54 19.22
CA ALA A 188 12.23 2.32 18.94
C ALA A 188 11.56 1.04 19.47
N ASP A 189 10.83 1.15 20.59
CA ASP A 189 10.02 0.08 21.17
C ASP A 189 8.89 -0.35 20.23
N LEU A 190 8.16 0.61 19.64
CA LEU A 190 7.13 0.34 18.66
C LEU A 190 7.74 -0.16 17.34
N ALA A 191 8.83 0.43 16.85
CA ALA A 191 9.52 -0.10 15.66
C ALA A 191 9.93 -1.57 15.84
N TYR A 192 10.42 -1.94 17.04
CA TYR A 192 10.74 -3.32 17.37
C TYR A 192 9.47 -4.20 17.44
N LYS A 193 8.38 -3.71 18.02
CA LYS A 193 7.08 -4.38 18.06
C LYS A 193 6.53 -4.66 16.65
N PHE A 194 6.68 -3.71 15.71
CA PHE A 194 6.34 -3.93 14.31
C PHE A 194 7.22 -5.04 13.72
N TYR A 195 8.54 -4.96 13.92
CA TYR A 195 9.48 -5.94 13.36
C TYR A 195 9.16 -7.38 13.79
N ILE A 196 8.90 -7.60 15.09
CA ILE A 196 8.54 -8.95 15.59
C ILE A 196 7.18 -9.44 15.06
N SER A 197 6.30 -8.52 14.65
CA SER A 197 4.99 -8.89 14.08
C SER A 197 5.08 -9.43 12.65
N LEU A 198 6.25 -9.35 12.01
CA LEU A 198 6.50 -9.81 10.64
C LEU A 198 6.78 -11.32 10.57
N ASP A 199 5.88 -12.11 11.15
CA ASP A 199 5.98 -13.57 11.33
C ASP A 199 5.34 -14.39 10.18
N LYS A 200 4.65 -13.72 9.25
CA LYS A 200 3.98 -14.34 8.09
C LYS A 200 4.46 -13.67 6.79
N ASP A 201 4.61 -14.46 5.73
CA ASP A 201 5.16 -14.00 4.44
C ASP A 201 4.40 -12.80 3.86
N PHE A 202 3.06 -12.78 3.91
CA PHE A 202 2.25 -11.69 3.37
C PHE A 202 2.46 -10.36 4.13
N LYS A 203 2.92 -10.40 5.38
CA LYS A 203 3.20 -9.18 6.15
C LYS A 203 4.46 -8.46 5.68
N LEU A 204 5.28 -9.13 4.87
CA LEU A 204 6.49 -8.60 4.26
C LEU A 204 6.22 -7.87 2.93
N ASP A 205 4.96 -7.80 2.48
CA ASP A 205 4.55 -7.09 1.27
C ASP A 205 4.54 -5.56 1.48
N PHE A 206 5.72 -4.96 1.61
CA PHE A 206 5.91 -3.51 1.72
C PHE A 206 7.28 -3.06 1.21
N SER A 207 7.58 -1.76 1.32
CA SER A 207 8.83 -1.17 0.84
C SER A 207 10.08 -1.81 1.46
N ASP A 208 10.89 -2.43 0.59
CA ASP A 208 12.21 -2.96 0.93
C ASP A 208 13.13 -1.89 1.54
N ASN A 209 13.08 -0.65 1.06
CA ASN A 209 13.89 0.42 1.61
C ASN A 209 13.46 0.80 3.04
N LEU A 210 12.15 0.83 3.32
CA LEU A 210 11.66 1.06 4.68
C LEU A 210 11.97 -0.11 5.62
N TYR A 211 11.99 -1.34 5.11
CA TYR A 211 12.48 -2.49 5.88
C TYR A 211 13.95 -2.33 6.28
N LEU A 212 14.81 -1.93 5.34
CA LEU A 212 16.22 -1.64 5.62
C LEU A 212 16.37 -0.52 6.65
N LEU A 213 15.58 0.55 6.52
CA LEU A 213 15.60 1.68 7.45
C LEU A 213 15.16 1.25 8.86
N CYS A 214 14.12 0.43 8.96
CA CYS A 214 13.65 -0.13 10.21
C CYS A 214 14.74 -0.98 10.89
N LYS A 215 15.34 -1.93 10.16
CA LYS A 215 16.42 -2.78 10.72
C LYS A 215 17.65 -1.96 11.10
N MET A 216 18.07 -1.03 10.25
CA MET A 216 19.20 -0.15 10.55
C MET A 216 18.94 0.71 11.79
N GLY A 217 17.74 1.29 11.92
CA GLY A 217 17.36 2.10 13.07
C GLY A 217 17.22 1.31 14.37
N LEU A 218 16.90 0.02 14.29
CA LEU A 218 16.87 -0.90 15.43
C LEU A 218 18.23 -1.55 15.75
N GLY A 219 19.27 -1.29 14.95
CA GLY A 219 20.57 -1.95 15.06
C GLY A 219 20.51 -3.45 14.73
N LEU A 220 19.53 -3.89 13.95
CA LEU A 220 19.37 -5.26 13.50
C LEU A 220 20.19 -5.51 12.23
N HIS A 221 20.81 -6.67 12.15
CA HIS A 221 21.57 -7.10 10.97
C HIS A 221 20.66 -7.79 9.94
N LEU A 222 21.10 -7.82 8.68
CA LEU A 222 20.45 -8.60 7.64
C LEU A 222 20.91 -10.05 7.69
N THR A 223 19.95 -10.95 7.72
CA THR A 223 20.16 -12.39 7.60
C THR A 223 20.26 -12.78 6.12
N ALA A 224 20.71 -14.01 5.86
CA ALA A 224 20.65 -14.59 4.52
C ALA A 224 19.22 -14.57 3.94
N GLN A 225 18.20 -14.78 4.77
CA GLN A 225 16.80 -14.75 4.34
C GLN A 225 16.38 -13.36 3.86
N ASP A 226 16.81 -12.30 4.58
CA ASP A 226 16.55 -10.92 4.17
C ASP A 226 17.19 -10.62 2.81
N ILE A 227 18.47 -10.97 2.65
CA ILE A 227 19.23 -10.72 1.44
C ILE A 227 18.63 -11.48 0.24
N MET A 228 18.23 -12.74 0.45
CA MET A 228 17.58 -13.56 -0.56
C MET A 228 16.21 -12.99 -0.98
N ARG A 229 15.38 -12.58 -0.02
CA ARG A 229 14.06 -11.96 -0.29
C ARG A 229 14.21 -10.68 -1.12
N MET A 230 15.18 -9.86 -0.76
CA MET A 230 15.45 -8.55 -1.36
C MET A 230 16.40 -8.61 -2.56
N ALA A 231 16.62 -9.78 -3.15
CA ALA A 231 17.66 -9.98 -4.14
C ALA A 231 17.55 -9.05 -5.37
N LYS A 232 16.31 -8.73 -5.80
CA LYS A 232 16.09 -7.75 -6.89
C LYS A 232 16.47 -6.33 -6.51
N THR A 233 16.20 -5.93 -5.27
CA THR A 233 16.59 -4.62 -4.71
C THR A 233 18.11 -4.47 -4.71
N PHE A 234 18.84 -5.58 -4.54
CA PHE A 234 20.29 -5.64 -4.69
C PHE A 234 20.75 -5.91 -6.14
N GLU A 235 19.91 -5.66 -7.14
CA GLU A 235 20.23 -5.81 -8.57
C GLU A 235 20.62 -7.24 -9.00
N PHE A 236 20.29 -8.25 -8.19
CA PHE A 236 20.49 -9.64 -8.57
C PHE A 236 19.34 -10.13 -9.45
N THR A 237 19.60 -10.29 -10.73
CA THR A 237 18.58 -10.62 -11.74
C THR A 237 18.37 -12.13 -11.93
N ASN A 238 19.38 -12.95 -11.65
CA ASN A 238 19.33 -14.40 -11.88
C ASN A 238 18.66 -15.18 -10.73
N GLN A 239 17.35 -15.06 -10.67
CA GLN A 239 16.51 -15.67 -9.63
C GLN A 239 16.26 -17.18 -9.80
N ASN A 240 16.94 -17.85 -10.74
CA ASN A 240 16.63 -19.24 -11.11
C ASN A 240 16.79 -20.21 -9.92
N TYR A 241 17.94 -20.16 -9.25
CA TYR A 241 18.21 -21.06 -8.13
C TYR A 241 17.51 -20.68 -6.84
N ILE A 242 17.26 -19.38 -6.60
CA ILE A 242 16.39 -18.94 -5.50
C ILE A 242 15.01 -19.58 -5.64
N LYS A 243 14.46 -19.65 -6.86
CA LYS A 243 13.14 -20.25 -7.10
C LYS A 243 13.13 -21.78 -7.06
N LYS A 244 14.14 -22.43 -7.65
CA LYS A 244 14.19 -23.90 -7.80
C LYS A 244 14.70 -24.61 -6.55
N TYR A 245 15.63 -24.00 -5.83
CA TYR A 245 16.31 -24.60 -4.69
C TYR A 245 16.48 -23.57 -3.56
N PRO A 246 15.39 -22.95 -3.05
CA PRO A 246 15.48 -21.85 -2.08
C PRO A 246 16.20 -22.26 -0.80
N GLU A 247 15.99 -23.48 -0.31
CA GLU A 247 16.64 -23.98 0.91
C GLU A 247 18.14 -24.18 0.70
N LEU A 248 18.55 -24.77 -0.42
CA LEU A 248 19.97 -24.93 -0.76
C LEU A 248 20.64 -23.57 -1.01
N PHE A 249 19.95 -22.66 -1.69
CA PHE A 249 20.43 -21.30 -1.93
C PHE A 249 20.60 -20.54 -0.61
N LEU A 250 19.61 -20.60 0.28
CA LEU A 250 19.65 -19.96 1.59
C LEU A 250 20.77 -20.54 2.47
N LYS A 251 20.94 -21.87 2.46
CA LYS A 251 22.05 -22.55 3.14
C LYS A 251 23.40 -22.04 2.64
N ASN A 252 23.60 -22.03 1.32
CA ASN A 252 24.86 -21.59 0.73
C ASN A 252 25.13 -20.12 0.96
N LEU A 253 24.10 -19.28 0.92
CA LEU A 253 24.20 -17.87 1.26
C LEU A 253 24.60 -17.67 2.74
N SER A 254 24.01 -18.45 3.66
CA SER A 254 24.34 -18.38 5.10
C SER A 254 25.79 -18.78 5.36
N VAL A 255 26.26 -19.88 4.75
CA VAL A 255 27.65 -20.32 4.84
C VAL A 255 28.61 -19.25 4.31
N LEU A 256 28.31 -18.66 3.15
CA LEU A 256 29.15 -17.61 2.57
C LEU A 256 29.18 -16.35 3.44
N MET A 257 28.09 -16.02 4.13
CA MET A 257 28.09 -14.91 5.07
C MET A 257 29.02 -15.19 6.26
N GLU A 258 28.96 -16.40 6.84
CA GLU A 258 29.89 -16.82 7.90
C GLU A 258 31.35 -16.80 7.43
N GLU A 259 31.64 -17.30 6.22
CA GLU A 259 32.98 -17.35 5.62
C GLU A 259 33.53 -15.94 5.29
N ASP A 260 32.75 -15.09 4.60
CA ASP A 260 33.21 -13.79 4.09
C ASP A 260 33.15 -12.66 5.15
N LEU A 261 32.18 -12.72 6.06
CA LEU A 261 31.93 -11.65 7.05
C LEU A 261 32.39 -12.03 8.46
N GLY A 262 32.72 -13.30 8.69
CA GLY A 262 32.97 -13.86 10.02
C GLY A 262 31.71 -13.93 10.90
N LYS A 263 30.52 -13.74 10.31
CA LYS A 263 29.21 -13.71 10.99
C LYS A 263 28.11 -14.17 10.03
N ASP A 264 27.06 -14.75 10.57
CA ASP A 264 25.83 -15.17 9.86
C ASP A 264 24.95 -14.00 9.36
N SER A 265 25.42 -12.75 9.53
CA SER A 265 24.59 -11.57 9.34
C SER A 265 25.40 -10.34 8.87
N LEU A 266 24.76 -9.51 8.03
CA LEU A 266 25.32 -8.33 7.43
C LEU A 266 24.86 -7.06 8.17
N GLU A 267 25.82 -6.35 8.77
CA GLU A 267 25.56 -5.11 9.51
C GLU A 267 25.45 -3.90 8.56
N ILE A 268 24.26 -3.31 8.44
CA ILE A 268 24.00 -2.17 7.53
C ILE A 268 24.84 -0.94 7.91
N SER A 269 24.99 -0.66 9.21
CA SER A 269 25.70 0.51 9.74
C SER A 269 27.18 0.56 9.34
N LYS A 270 27.81 -0.57 9.00
CA LYS A 270 29.20 -0.58 8.47
C LYS A 270 29.33 0.13 7.13
N TYR A 271 28.25 0.18 6.35
CA TYR A 271 28.25 0.75 5.00
C TYR A 271 27.70 2.16 4.95
N ILE A 272 26.81 2.50 5.90
CA ILE A 272 26.07 3.76 5.96
C ILE A 272 26.51 4.56 7.18
N THR A 273 27.56 5.36 7.01
CA THR A 273 28.04 6.31 8.03
C THR A 273 27.20 7.59 8.00
N SER A 274 27.24 8.42 9.05
CA SER A 274 26.43 9.64 9.16
C SER A 274 26.57 10.57 7.95
N ASP A 275 27.81 10.76 7.48
CA ASP A 275 28.17 11.59 6.33
C ASP A 275 27.66 11.02 5.00
N LYS A 276 27.58 9.69 4.89
CA LYS A 276 27.03 9.01 3.70
C LYS A 276 25.52 9.00 3.71
N PHE A 277 24.90 8.83 4.87
CA PHE A 277 23.46 8.82 5.04
C PHE A 277 22.83 10.11 4.50
N GLN A 278 23.42 11.26 4.84
CA GLN A 278 22.95 12.57 4.35
C GLN A 278 23.12 12.78 2.85
N LYS A 279 24.03 12.03 2.19
CA LYS A 279 24.32 12.12 0.76
C LYS A 279 23.54 11.10 -0.07
N LEU A 280 22.76 10.22 0.56
CA LEU A 280 21.93 9.27 -0.18
C LEU A 280 20.86 10.03 -0.95
N HIS A 281 20.57 9.55 -2.15
CA HIS A 281 19.41 9.98 -2.89
C HIS A 281 18.16 9.75 -2.04
N LYS A 282 17.26 10.73 -2.05
CA LYS A 282 16.00 10.67 -1.33
C LYS A 282 14.88 10.41 -2.33
N GLN A 283 13.94 9.56 -1.95
CA GLN A 283 12.73 9.34 -2.70
C GLN A 283 11.54 9.82 -1.89
N ALA A 284 10.69 10.63 -2.52
CA ALA A 284 9.36 10.93 -2.03
C ALA A 284 8.53 9.64 -2.05
N VAL A 285 8.17 9.15 -0.87
CA VAL A 285 7.34 7.95 -0.71
C VAL A 285 5.94 8.39 -0.27
N PRO A 286 4.87 8.04 -1.01
CA PRO A 286 3.50 8.25 -0.53
C PRO A 286 3.26 7.32 0.65
N ILE A 287 2.87 7.90 1.77
CA ILE A 287 2.86 7.22 3.07
C ILE A 287 1.51 6.60 3.37
N PHE A 288 0.46 7.34 3.02
CA PHE A 288 -0.88 7.09 3.50
C PHE A 288 -1.81 6.64 2.38
N ALA A 289 -2.74 5.75 2.72
CA ALA A 289 -3.80 5.34 1.81
C ALA A 289 -4.96 6.36 1.81
N ASN A 290 -5.14 7.08 2.92
CA ASN A 290 -6.18 8.07 3.10
C ASN A 290 -5.98 9.26 2.14
N LEU A 291 -6.98 9.46 1.27
CA LEU A 291 -6.98 10.49 0.25
C LEU A 291 -6.89 11.90 0.85
N SER A 292 -7.44 12.11 2.06
CA SER A 292 -7.42 13.43 2.71
C SER A 292 -6.06 13.88 3.22
N ILE A 293 -5.08 12.97 3.17
CA ILE A 293 -3.70 13.19 3.58
C ILE A 293 -2.72 12.74 2.46
N ARG A 294 -3.20 12.63 1.21
CA ARG A 294 -2.46 11.96 0.11
C ARG A 294 -1.32 12.76 -0.48
N ASP A 295 -1.34 14.09 -0.40
CA ASP A 295 -0.23 14.93 -0.84
C ASP A 295 0.99 14.87 0.10
N GLN A 296 0.92 14.01 1.12
CA GLN A 296 1.98 13.79 2.09
C GLN A 296 2.98 12.77 1.55
N THR A 297 4.13 13.29 1.14
CA THR A 297 5.30 12.47 0.82
C THR A 297 6.34 12.63 1.91
N VAL A 298 7.06 11.55 2.20
CA VAL A 298 8.29 11.63 2.99
C VAL A 298 9.47 11.37 2.10
N ASP A 299 10.44 12.27 2.19
CA ASP A 299 11.74 12.11 1.55
C ASP A 299 12.57 11.12 2.35
N VAL A 300 12.48 9.84 1.98
CA VAL A 300 13.23 8.76 2.61
C VAL A 300 14.56 8.55 1.88
N PRO A 301 15.70 8.54 2.59
CA PRO A 301 16.98 8.18 2.00
C PRO A 301 16.97 6.71 1.55
N LEU A 302 17.45 6.47 0.33
CA LEU A 302 17.50 5.14 -0.26
C LEU A 302 18.75 4.38 0.19
N ILE A 303 18.63 3.66 1.31
CA ILE A 303 19.70 2.82 1.86
C ILE A 303 20.11 1.76 0.83
N SER A 304 19.15 1.22 0.09
CA SER A 304 19.37 0.26 -0.99
C SER A 304 20.26 0.81 -2.12
N GLU A 305 20.39 2.12 -2.27
CA GLU A 305 21.22 2.74 -3.30
C GLU A 305 22.67 3.00 -2.87
N SER A 306 23.01 2.73 -1.60
CA SER A 306 24.41 2.78 -1.18
C SER A 306 25.23 1.76 -1.95
N PHE A 307 26.13 2.26 -2.82
CA PHE A 307 26.90 1.43 -3.73
C PHE A 307 27.64 0.29 -3.03
N LYS A 308 28.35 0.57 -1.93
CA LYS A 308 29.12 -0.46 -1.20
C LYS A 308 28.21 -1.51 -0.59
N PHE A 309 27.12 -1.08 0.04
CA PHE A 309 26.15 -1.97 0.66
C PHE A 309 25.47 -2.88 -0.38
N LYS A 310 24.91 -2.27 -1.43
CA LYS A 310 24.26 -2.95 -2.54
C LYS A 310 25.21 -3.95 -3.21
N LYS A 311 26.46 -3.53 -3.48
CA LYS A 311 27.48 -4.38 -4.09
C LYS A 311 27.85 -5.57 -3.21
N THR A 312 27.99 -5.39 -1.88
CA THR A 312 28.27 -6.51 -0.98
C THR A 312 27.14 -7.53 -0.98
N ALA A 313 25.89 -7.09 -0.86
CA ALA A 313 24.74 -8.00 -0.90
C ALA A 313 24.62 -8.72 -2.26
N ASN A 314 24.84 -8.01 -3.37
CA ASN A 314 24.85 -8.59 -4.72
C ASN A 314 25.96 -9.64 -4.87
N ASN A 315 27.17 -9.35 -4.40
CA ASN A 315 28.29 -10.29 -4.46
C ASN A 315 27.98 -11.57 -3.68
N LEU A 316 27.40 -11.48 -2.48
CA LEU A 316 26.97 -12.64 -1.71
C LEU A 316 25.94 -13.49 -2.50
N LEU A 317 24.96 -12.85 -3.13
CA LEU A 317 23.97 -13.52 -3.99
C LEU A 317 24.63 -14.21 -5.20
N GLN A 318 25.59 -13.55 -5.84
CA GLN A 318 26.32 -14.11 -6.99
C GLN A 318 27.19 -15.30 -6.59
N GLN A 319 27.88 -15.21 -5.45
CA GLN A 319 28.68 -16.31 -4.92
C GLN A 319 27.80 -17.49 -4.52
N ALA A 320 26.67 -17.23 -3.84
CA ALA A 320 25.69 -18.26 -3.49
C ALA A 320 25.14 -18.95 -4.74
N HIS A 321 24.86 -18.18 -5.81
CA HIS A 321 24.44 -18.72 -7.10
C HIS A 321 25.46 -19.71 -7.68
N GLU A 322 26.75 -19.33 -7.74
CA GLU A 322 27.80 -20.21 -8.26
C GLU A 322 28.06 -21.41 -7.34
N LYS A 323 27.93 -21.25 -6.01
CA LYS A 323 28.04 -22.36 -5.06
C LYS A 323 26.91 -23.38 -5.26
N VAL A 324 25.66 -22.93 -5.35
CA VAL A 324 24.52 -23.81 -5.66
C VAL A 324 24.74 -24.54 -6.98
N LYS A 325 25.21 -23.84 -8.03
CA LYS A 325 25.52 -24.47 -9.31
C LYS A 325 26.55 -25.59 -9.19
N LYS A 326 27.62 -25.39 -8.41
CA LYS A 326 28.66 -26.39 -8.15
C LYS A 326 28.11 -27.56 -7.34
N ASP A 327 27.36 -27.29 -6.27
CA ASP A 327 26.79 -28.33 -5.42
C ASP A 327 25.83 -29.22 -6.20
N LEU A 328 24.96 -28.61 -7.02
CA LEU A 328 24.07 -29.36 -7.92
C LEU A 328 24.85 -30.20 -8.94
N ALA A 329 25.99 -29.70 -9.44
CA ALA A 329 26.83 -30.47 -10.35
C ALA A 329 27.50 -31.67 -9.66
N ASN A 330 27.96 -31.50 -8.41
CA ASN A 330 28.56 -32.57 -7.61
C ASN A 330 27.52 -33.62 -7.21
N MET A 331 26.35 -33.20 -6.72
CA MET A 331 25.23 -34.09 -6.42
C MET A 331 24.86 -34.97 -7.62
N ARG A 332 24.81 -34.40 -8.83
CA ARG A 332 24.54 -35.16 -10.07
C ARG A 332 25.63 -36.19 -10.38
N LYS A 333 26.90 -35.89 -10.11
CA LYS A 333 28.01 -36.84 -10.29
C LYS A 333 27.93 -38.00 -9.29
N GLU A 334 27.44 -37.72 -8.09
CA GLU A 334 27.22 -38.70 -7.02
C GLU A 334 25.91 -39.51 -7.19
N GLY A 335 25.17 -39.29 -8.29
CA GLY A 335 23.92 -39.97 -8.57
C GLY A 335 22.70 -39.40 -7.82
N PHE A 336 22.87 -38.32 -7.06
CA PHE A 336 21.79 -37.64 -6.36
C PHE A 336 21.17 -36.53 -7.21
N VAL A 337 19.86 -36.60 -7.44
CA VAL A 337 19.10 -35.53 -8.08
C VAL A 337 18.29 -34.80 -7.01
N PRO A 338 18.76 -33.65 -6.51
CA PRO A 338 18.00 -32.88 -5.52
C PRO A 338 16.65 -32.48 -6.11
N LEU A 339 15.59 -32.69 -5.32
CA LEU A 339 14.25 -32.31 -5.69
C LEU A 339 14.19 -30.79 -5.89
N GLU A 340 14.00 -30.37 -7.14
CA GLU A 340 13.62 -28.98 -7.41
C GLU A 340 12.33 -28.71 -6.64
N LYS A 341 12.36 -27.69 -5.77
CA LYS A 341 11.14 -27.06 -5.28
C LYS A 341 10.52 -26.49 -6.55
N LYS A 342 9.59 -27.24 -7.15
CA LYS A 342 9.10 -27.03 -8.51
C LYS A 342 8.94 -25.53 -8.72
N ALA A 343 9.86 -24.92 -9.49
CA ALA A 343 9.69 -23.55 -9.93
C ALA A 343 8.38 -23.57 -10.70
N LYS A 344 7.30 -23.06 -10.09
CA LYS A 344 5.90 -23.10 -10.54
C LYS A 344 5.68 -24.05 -11.72
N ARG A 345 5.10 -25.24 -11.44
CA ARG A 345 4.33 -26.10 -12.37
C ARG A 345 4.33 -25.51 -13.79
N LYS A 346 5.10 -26.06 -14.74
CA LYS A 346 5.07 -25.79 -16.19
C LYS A 346 3.97 -24.78 -16.57
N LYS A 347 4.21 -23.46 -16.34
CA LYS A 347 3.18 -22.45 -16.01
C LYS A 347 1.77 -22.99 -16.22
N GLU A 348 1.27 -23.76 -15.24
CA GLU A 348 -0.05 -24.39 -15.39
C GLU A 348 -0.98 -23.24 -15.69
N LEU A 349 -1.49 -23.24 -16.92
CA LEU A 349 -2.40 -22.24 -17.38
C LEU A 349 -3.51 -22.22 -16.33
N PRO A 350 -3.77 -21.06 -15.71
CA PRO A 350 -4.72 -21.02 -14.61
C PRO A 350 -6.03 -21.59 -15.12
N SER A 351 -6.61 -22.54 -14.38
CA SER A 351 -7.93 -23.06 -14.72
C SER A 351 -8.91 -21.90 -14.70
N PHE A 352 -9.66 -21.77 -15.78
CA PHE A 352 -10.55 -20.64 -15.96
C PHE A 352 -11.63 -20.68 -14.88
N ASP A 353 -11.73 -19.59 -14.12
CA ASP A 353 -12.65 -19.51 -13.00
C ASP A 353 -13.98 -18.95 -13.50
N GLN A 354 -14.81 -19.84 -14.05
CA GLN A 354 -16.08 -19.46 -14.67
C GLN A 354 -17.01 -18.77 -13.68
N LYS A 355 -17.13 -19.29 -12.45
CA LYS A 355 -17.93 -18.66 -11.40
C LYS A 355 -17.46 -17.23 -11.14
N LYS A 356 -16.14 -17.01 -11.08
CA LYS A 356 -15.60 -15.67 -10.87
C LYS A 356 -15.80 -14.74 -12.08
N GLU A 357 -15.71 -15.26 -13.31
CA GLU A 357 -16.05 -14.49 -14.51
C GLU A 357 -17.52 -14.04 -14.45
N GLU A 358 -18.44 -14.96 -14.16
CA GLU A 358 -19.87 -14.69 -14.03
C GLU A 358 -20.15 -13.64 -12.96
N GLU A 359 -19.55 -13.76 -11.77
CA GLU A 359 -19.66 -12.74 -10.71
C GLU A 359 -19.18 -11.36 -11.17
N LEU A 360 -18.03 -11.28 -11.84
CA LEU A 360 -17.46 -10.01 -12.29
C LEU A 360 -18.25 -9.38 -13.44
N LEU A 361 -18.76 -10.21 -14.35
CA LEU A 361 -19.62 -9.76 -15.45
C LEU A 361 -20.97 -9.30 -14.92
N GLN A 362 -21.55 -10.03 -13.96
CA GLN A 362 -22.79 -9.62 -13.31
C GLN A 362 -22.60 -8.26 -12.61
N GLN A 363 -21.55 -8.09 -11.81
CA GLN A 363 -21.20 -6.81 -11.20
C GLN A 363 -21.02 -5.70 -12.24
N TYR A 364 -20.37 -5.99 -13.35
CA TYR A 364 -20.18 -5.00 -14.42
C TYR A 364 -21.50 -4.63 -15.12
N ASN A 365 -22.39 -5.60 -15.34
CA ASN A 365 -23.67 -5.41 -16.04
C ASN A 365 -24.74 -4.76 -15.15
N ASP A 366 -24.69 -5.00 -13.84
CA ASP A 366 -25.65 -4.47 -12.87
C ASP A 366 -25.38 -3.00 -12.52
N ILE A 367 -24.21 -2.46 -12.89
CA ILE A 367 -23.88 -1.05 -12.69
C ILE A 367 -24.70 -0.20 -13.66
N ASP A 368 -25.74 0.43 -13.13
CA ASP A 368 -26.52 1.43 -13.84
C ASP A 368 -26.03 2.86 -13.55
N GLY A 369 -25.73 3.61 -14.61
CA GLY A 369 -25.43 5.05 -14.57
C GLY A 369 -24.17 5.49 -13.80
N ASN A 370 -23.52 4.65 -13.00
CA ASN A 370 -22.37 5.04 -12.18
C ASN A 370 -21.03 4.73 -12.89
N ILE A 371 -20.45 5.74 -13.54
CA ILE A 371 -19.18 5.62 -14.29
C ILE A 371 -17.99 5.30 -13.38
N ILE A 372 -17.97 5.80 -12.13
CA ILE A 372 -16.91 5.51 -11.17
C ILE A 372 -16.90 4.02 -10.81
N SER A 373 -18.06 3.46 -10.50
CA SER A 373 -18.22 2.03 -10.21
C SER A 373 -17.88 1.20 -11.45
N LYS A 374 -18.32 1.65 -12.63
CA LYS A 374 -18.02 0.98 -13.91
C LYS A 374 -16.53 0.95 -14.22
N HIS A 375 -15.80 2.05 -13.99
CA HIS A 375 -14.35 2.12 -14.09
C HIS A 375 -13.66 1.04 -13.24
N PHE A 376 -14.09 0.86 -11.98
CA PHE A 376 -13.49 -0.15 -11.10
C PHE A 376 -13.89 -1.59 -11.47
N ALA A 377 -15.13 -1.82 -11.93
CA ALA A 377 -15.53 -3.11 -12.47
C ALA A 377 -14.71 -3.48 -13.72
N LEU A 378 -14.44 -2.51 -14.60
CA LEU A 378 -13.55 -2.67 -15.74
C LEU A 378 -12.13 -3.03 -15.31
N ILE A 379 -11.56 -2.37 -14.30
CA ILE A 379 -10.25 -2.73 -13.76
C ILE A 379 -10.24 -4.19 -13.25
N ALA A 380 -11.30 -4.62 -12.56
CA ALA A 380 -11.42 -6.00 -12.07
C ALA A 380 -11.46 -7.01 -13.23
N LEU A 381 -12.25 -6.73 -14.28
CA LEU A 381 -12.32 -7.54 -15.50
C LEU A 381 -10.97 -7.55 -16.24
N GLN A 382 -10.31 -6.40 -16.40
CA GLN A 382 -8.98 -6.31 -16.99
C GLN A 382 -7.98 -7.17 -16.21
N ASN A 383 -7.95 -7.09 -14.88
CA ASN A 383 -7.08 -7.89 -14.03
C ASN A 383 -7.36 -9.39 -14.21
N PHE A 384 -8.65 -9.77 -14.23
CA PHE A 384 -9.11 -11.13 -14.42
C PHE A 384 -8.69 -11.68 -15.78
N TYR A 385 -9.10 -11.06 -16.89
CA TYR A 385 -8.75 -11.56 -18.23
C TYR A 385 -7.26 -11.49 -18.52
N TYR A 386 -6.54 -10.48 -18.00
CA TYR A 386 -5.09 -10.43 -18.12
C TYR A 386 -4.44 -11.63 -17.42
N LYS A 387 -4.97 -12.13 -16.31
CA LYS A 387 -4.50 -13.37 -15.66
C LYS A 387 -4.59 -14.58 -16.60
N TYR A 388 -5.66 -14.66 -17.40
CA TYR A 388 -5.96 -15.76 -18.33
C TYR A 388 -5.46 -15.55 -19.76
N ARG A 389 -4.77 -14.45 -20.06
CA ARG A 389 -4.32 -14.06 -21.41
C ARG A 389 -3.49 -15.09 -22.18
N GLU A 390 -2.81 -16.01 -21.47
CA GLU A 390 -1.98 -17.07 -22.07
C GLU A 390 -2.76 -18.40 -22.24
N VAL A 391 -3.97 -18.49 -21.69
CA VAL A 391 -4.84 -19.69 -21.79
C VAL A 391 -5.52 -19.76 -23.15
N ASN A 392 -6.11 -18.64 -23.57
CA ASN A 392 -6.78 -18.50 -24.85
C ASN A 392 -6.64 -17.04 -25.31
N GLY A 393 -6.35 -16.81 -26.59
CA GLY A 393 -6.23 -15.47 -27.18
C GLY A 393 -7.49 -14.62 -27.01
N VAL A 394 -8.67 -15.25 -26.89
CA VAL A 394 -9.93 -14.56 -26.60
C VAL A 394 -9.86 -13.76 -25.30
N TYR A 395 -9.21 -14.27 -24.25
CA TYR A 395 -9.09 -13.54 -22.98
C TYR A 395 -8.14 -12.35 -23.08
N LEU A 396 -7.09 -12.45 -23.91
CA LEU A 396 -6.26 -11.29 -24.20
C LEU A 396 -7.06 -10.21 -24.94
N ASN A 397 -7.91 -10.59 -25.89
CA ASN A 397 -8.77 -9.66 -26.61
C ASN A 397 -9.80 -9.00 -25.68
N LYS A 398 -10.54 -9.79 -24.88
CA LYS A 398 -11.45 -9.24 -23.86
C LYS A 398 -10.72 -8.25 -22.94
N CYS A 399 -9.51 -8.58 -22.49
CA CYS A 399 -8.71 -7.69 -21.68
C CYS A 399 -8.38 -6.37 -22.40
N ILE A 400 -8.03 -6.43 -23.69
CA ILE A 400 -7.77 -5.24 -24.53
C ILE A 400 -9.04 -4.40 -24.67
N ASP A 401 -10.18 -5.04 -24.96
CA ASP A 401 -11.48 -4.37 -25.15
C ASP A 401 -11.87 -3.60 -23.89
N TYR A 402 -11.80 -4.24 -22.71
CA TYR A 402 -12.08 -3.56 -21.44
C TYR A 402 -11.04 -2.49 -21.06
N CYS A 403 -9.79 -2.57 -21.54
CA CYS A 403 -8.85 -1.45 -21.35
C CYS A 403 -9.24 -0.24 -22.21
N TYR A 404 -9.70 -0.47 -23.45
CA TYR A 404 -10.12 0.62 -24.32
C TYR A 404 -11.42 1.25 -23.86
N GLU A 405 -12.39 0.44 -23.46
CA GLU A 405 -13.63 0.95 -22.86
C GLU A 405 -13.32 1.84 -21.65
N ASP A 406 -12.44 1.37 -20.76
CA ASP A 406 -12.03 2.13 -19.58
C ASP A 406 -11.40 3.47 -19.94
N ILE A 407 -10.48 3.50 -20.91
CA ILE A 407 -9.84 4.73 -21.39
C ILE A 407 -10.87 5.70 -22.00
N GLN A 408 -11.86 5.18 -22.73
CA GLN A 408 -12.91 5.98 -23.35
C GLN A 408 -13.85 6.63 -22.32
N LEU A 409 -14.06 5.98 -21.17
CA LEU A 409 -14.91 6.49 -20.10
C LEU A 409 -14.24 7.56 -19.24
N LEU A 410 -12.91 7.74 -19.32
CA LEU A 410 -12.17 8.65 -18.43
C LEU A 410 -12.70 10.10 -18.40
N PRO A 411 -13.13 10.74 -19.51
CA PRO A 411 -13.71 12.08 -19.43
C PRO A 411 -15.00 12.13 -18.61
N GLN A 412 -15.85 11.11 -18.73
CA GLN A 412 -17.11 11.01 -17.98
C GLN A 412 -16.85 10.67 -16.52
N LEU A 413 -15.85 9.82 -16.26
CA LEU A 413 -15.35 9.51 -14.92
C LEU A 413 -14.93 10.79 -14.18
N GLN A 414 -14.13 11.64 -14.84
CA GLN A 414 -13.66 12.90 -14.26
C GLN A 414 -14.82 13.83 -13.90
N SER A 415 -15.76 14.02 -14.84
CA SER A 415 -16.95 14.85 -14.60
C SER A 415 -17.83 14.31 -13.47
N GLN A 416 -18.11 13.00 -13.46
CA GLN A 416 -18.93 12.39 -12.42
C GLN A 416 -18.26 12.45 -11.05
N TYR A 417 -16.94 12.24 -10.97
CA TYR A 417 -16.19 12.32 -9.72
C TYR A 417 -16.30 13.70 -9.09
N ILE A 418 -16.08 14.77 -9.86
CA ILE A 418 -16.19 16.15 -9.39
C ILE A 418 -17.62 16.44 -8.89
N GLU A 419 -18.64 16.00 -9.62
CA GLU A 419 -20.05 16.18 -9.24
C GLU A 419 -20.43 15.39 -7.98
N GLU A 420 -19.94 14.17 -7.83
CA GLU A 420 -20.15 13.37 -6.62
C GLU A 420 -19.47 14.00 -5.40
N GLU A 421 -18.24 14.47 -5.55
CA GLU A 421 -17.52 15.11 -4.45
C GLU A 421 -18.21 16.41 -4.00
N LYS A 422 -18.68 17.19 -4.97
CA LYS A 422 -19.53 18.36 -4.72
C LYS A 422 -20.82 17.99 -3.98
N LYS A 423 -21.52 16.94 -4.41
CA LYS A 423 -22.71 16.43 -3.71
C LYS A 423 -22.41 15.99 -2.29
N ARG A 424 -21.29 15.29 -2.06
CA ARG A 424 -20.87 14.87 -0.70
C ARG A 424 -20.64 16.06 0.22
N ILE A 425 -19.91 17.07 -0.26
CA ILE A 425 -19.68 18.31 0.50
C ILE A 425 -21.01 18.99 0.82
N LEU A 426 -21.91 19.11 -0.16
CA LEU A 426 -23.23 19.73 0.04
C LEU A 426 -24.15 18.93 0.98
N MET A 427 -24.06 17.60 0.98
CA MET A 427 -24.81 16.75 1.91
C MET A 427 -24.45 17.03 3.38
N LEU A 428 -23.21 17.48 3.61
CA LEU A 428 -22.70 17.87 4.92
C LEU A 428 -22.71 19.39 5.13
N SER A 429 -23.37 20.16 4.26
CA SER A 429 -23.40 21.63 4.32
C SER A 429 -23.90 22.19 5.65
N SER A 430 -24.84 21.50 6.31
CA SER A 430 -25.34 21.88 7.64
C SER A 430 -24.27 21.84 8.75
N LEU A 431 -23.13 21.20 8.49
CA LEU A 431 -22.02 21.05 9.44
C LEU A 431 -20.91 22.09 9.23
N TYR A 432 -21.01 22.89 8.17
CA TYR A 432 -20.00 23.87 7.77
C TYR A 432 -20.57 25.28 7.82
N SER A 433 -19.74 26.25 8.19
CA SER A 433 -20.02 27.66 7.93
C SER A 433 -20.03 27.91 6.41
N LYS A 434 -20.63 29.04 6.01
CA LYS A 434 -20.69 29.42 4.59
C LYS A 434 -19.30 29.54 3.96
N GLN A 435 -18.34 30.07 4.71
CA GLN A 435 -16.96 30.24 4.26
C GLN A 435 -16.26 28.89 4.07
N GLU A 436 -16.34 27.99 5.05
CA GLU A 436 -15.75 26.64 4.96
C GLU A 436 -16.35 25.83 3.79
N LEU A 437 -17.64 26.04 3.50
CA LEU A 437 -18.31 25.38 2.38
C LEU A 437 -17.76 25.88 1.03
N GLU A 438 -17.56 27.19 0.87
CA GLU A 438 -16.99 27.78 -0.35
C GLU A 438 -15.54 27.31 -0.57
N GLU A 439 -14.72 27.28 0.48
CA GLU A 439 -13.35 26.77 0.44
C GLU A 439 -13.31 25.30 0.00
N LYS A 440 -14.15 24.44 0.58
CA LYS A 440 -14.24 23.02 0.22
C LYS A 440 -14.66 22.77 -1.21
N LEU A 441 -15.63 23.55 -1.71
CA LEU A 441 -16.07 23.44 -3.10
C LEU A 441 -14.98 23.88 -4.08
N SER A 442 -14.16 24.87 -3.70
CA SER A 442 -13.03 25.33 -4.52
C SER A 442 -11.85 24.37 -4.54
N ALA A 443 -11.68 23.55 -3.49
CA ALA A 443 -10.63 22.56 -3.35
C ALA A 443 -10.95 21.21 -4.01
N ILE A 444 -12.04 21.09 -4.78
CA ILE A 444 -12.33 19.84 -5.51
C ILE A 444 -11.36 19.73 -6.69
N HIS A 445 -10.57 18.66 -6.69
CA HIS A 445 -9.63 18.36 -7.76
C HIS A 445 -10.12 17.21 -8.65
N ALA A 446 -9.45 17.02 -9.79
CA ALA A 446 -9.70 15.90 -10.68
C ALA A 446 -9.48 14.55 -9.95
N PHE A 447 -10.12 13.49 -10.44
CA PHE A 447 -9.86 12.13 -9.98
C PHE A 447 -8.41 11.73 -10.29
N GLN A 448 -7.60 11.59 -9.23
CA GLN A 448 -6.19 11.20 -9.32
C GLN A 448 -5.98 9.71 -9.05
N GLY A 449 -6.54 8.88 -9.93
CA GLY A 449 -6.34 7.42 -9.93
C GLY A 449 -5.22 6.99 -10.86
N ASP A 450 -4.47 5.94 -10.50
CA ASP A 450 -3.70 5.20 -11.49
C ASP A 450 -4.68 4.46 -12.40
N ILE A 451 -4.56 4.66 -13.70
CA ILE A 451 -5.38 4.04 -14.74
C ILE A 451 -4.58 2.85 -15.33
N PRO A 452 -4.81 1.61 -14.86
CA PRO A 452 -3.97 0.46 -15.23
C PRO A 452 -4.07 0.11 -16.72
N ALA A 453 -5.18 0.49 -17.37
CA ALA A 453 -5.46 0.25 -18.78
C ALA A 453 -4.33 0.75 -19.69
N PHE A 454 -3.84 1.98 -19.49
CA PHE A 454 -2.73 2.54 -20.28
C PHE A 454 -1.47 1.68 -20.19
N LYS A 455 -1.05 1.36 -18.97
CA LYS A 455 0.16 0.56 -18.71
C LYS A 455 0.03 -0.84 -19.29
N ARG A 456 -1.15 -1.44 -19.14
CA ARG A 456 -1.46 -2.79 -19.61
C ARG A 456 -1.44 -2.87 -21.14
N LEU A 457 -2.11 -1.95 -21.83
CA LEU A 457 -2.09 -1.88 -23.30
C LEU A 457 -0.68 -1.62 -23.84
N ALA A 458 0.07 -0.71 -23.23
CA ALA A 458 1.46 -0.45 -23.64
C ALA A 458 2.33 -1.71 -23.54
N ILE A 459 2.21 -2.48 -22.44
CA ILE A 459 2.94 -3.74 -22.26
C ILE A 459 2.47 -4.81 -23.26
N ILE A 460 1.17 -4.92 -23.52
CA ILE A 460 0.61 -5.89 -24.47
C ILE A 460 1.18 -5.63 -25.88
N TYR A 461 1.12 -4.38 -26.34
CA TYR A 461 1.63 -4.01 -27.67
C TYR A 461 3.15 -4.07 -27.76
N GLU A 462 3.88 -3.72 -26.70
CA GLU A 462 5.34 -3.92 -26.65
C GLU A 462 5.70 -5.40 -26.83
N LYS A 463 4.99 -6.31 -26.14
CA LYS A 463 5.23 -7.76 -26.22
C LYS A 463 4.87 -8.37 -27.56
N SER A 464 3.83 -7.87 -28.22
CA SER A 464 3.46 -8.29 -29.58
C SER A 464 4.30 -7.61 -30.67
N LYS A 465 5.35 -6.87 -30.29
CA LYS A 465 6.24 -6.10 -31.19
C LYS A 465 5.50 -5.04 -32.01
N ASN A 466 4.31 -4.63 -31.58
CA ASN A 466 3.58 -3.52 -32.18
C ASN A 466 4.00 -2.20 -31.50
N TYR A 467 5.24 -1.78 -31.73
CA TYR A 467 5.84 -0.65 -31.03
C TYR A 467 5.11 0.68 -31.30
N LEU A 468 4.59 0.89 -32.51
CA LEU A 468 3.82 2.09 -32.84
C LEU A 468 2.54 2.22 -32.00
N LYS A 469 1.76 1.13 -31.85
CA LYS A 469 0.59 1.13 -30.95
C LYS A 469 1.00 1.33 -29.50
N ALA A 470 2.09 0.71 -29.05
CA ALA A 470 2.58 0.89 -27.68
C ALA A 470 2.97 2.35 -27.40
N ILE A 471 3.63 3.03 -28.34
CA ILE A 471 3.98 4.46 -28.26
C ILE A 471 2.73 5.34 -28.25
N ASN A 472 1.75 5.04 -29.10
CA ASN A 472 0.48 5.78 -29.15
C ASN A 472 -0.23 5.73 -27.79
N ILE A 473 -0.33 4.54 -27.18
CA ILE A 473 -0.90 4.39 -25.83
C ILE A 473 -0.11 5.22 -24.79
N CYS A 474 1.23 5.25 -24.87
CA CYS A 474 2.02 6.10 -23.97
C CYS A 474 1.72 7.59 -24.16
N ASN A 475 1.54 8.06 -25.41
CA ASN A 475 1.18 9.44 -25.67
C ASN A 475 -0.22 9.80 -25.14
N GLN A 476 -1.20 8.90 -25.31
CA GLN A 476 -2.54 9.09 -24.73
C GLN A 476 -2.48 9.18 -23.20
N ALA A 477 -1.71 8.31 -22.55
CA ALA A 477 -1.51 8.34 -21.11
C ALA A 477 -0.86 9.64 -20.65
N ILE A 478 0.20 10.10 -21.33
CA ILE A 478 0.88 11.36 -21.04
C ILE A 478 -0.10 12.54 -21.14
N ALA A 479 -0.87 12.62 -22.22
CA ALA A 479 -1.84 13.69 -22.42
C ALA A 479 -2.93 13.67 -21.33
N TYR A 480 -3.45 12.49 -20.99
CA TYR A 480 -4.44 12.34 -19.92
C TYR A 480 -3.89 12.81 -18.57
N TYR A 481 -2.74 12.28 -18.14
CA TYR A 481 -2.18 12.59 -16.83
C TYR A 481 -1.68 14.04 -16.71
N LEU A 482 -1.25 14.65 -17.82
CA LEU A 482 -0.90 16.06 -17.85
C LEU A 482 -2.14 16.95 -17.60
N ASN A 483 -3.31 16.59 -18.15
CA ASN A 483 -4.55 17.33 -17.95
C ASN A 483 -5.10 17.27 -16.52
N ILE A 484 -4.63 16.34 -15.69
CA ILE A 484 -5.06 16.18 -14.29
C ILE A 484 -3.90 16.38 -13.30
N ASP A 485 -2.84 17.07 -13.74
CA ASP A 485 -1.66 17.45 -12.96
C ASP A 485 -0.90 16.29 -12.29
N MET A 486 -0.99 15.07 -12.85
CA MET A 486 -0.30 13.87 -12.34
C MET A 486 1.10 13.71 -12.96
N HIS A 487 2.02 14.61 -12.61
CA HIS A 487 3.37 14.66 -13.20
C HIS A 487 4.23 13.40 -13.00
N GLU A 488 4.04 12.65 -11.92
CA GLU A 488 4.74 11.38 -11.70
C GLU A 488 4.35 10.33 -12.74
N SER A 489 3.06 10.19 -13.00
CA SER A 489 2.52 9.30 -14.04
C SER A 489 3.04 9.71 -15.42
N VAL A 490 3.07 11.01 -15.72
CA VAL A 490 3.67 11.53 -16.96
C VAL A 490 5.12 11.04 -17.10
N ARG A 491 5.95 11.23 -16.07
CA ARG A 491 7.35 10.79 -16.07
C ARG A 491 7.49 9.27 -16.25
N GLU A 492 6.61 8.46 -15.67
CA GLU A 492 6.62 7.00 -15.89
C GLU A 492 6.41 6.67 -17.37
N PHE A 493 5.38 7.25 -18.01
CA PHE A 493 5.04 6.95 -19.40
C PHE A 493 6.06 7.54 -20.38
N GLU A 494 6.67 8.68 -20.09
CA GLU A 494 7.81 9.20 -20.87
C GLU A 494 9.00 8.25 -20.84
N LYS A 495 9.36 7.73 -19.66
CA LYS A 495 10.46 6.75 -19.52
C LYS A 495 10.17 5.47 -20.28
N ARG A 496 8.92 4.98 -20.21
CA ARG A 496 8.49 3.80 -20.98
C ARG A 496 8.50 4.06 -22.48
N LYS A 497 8.02 5.20 -22.94
CA LYS A 497 8.06 5.61 -24.35
C LYS A 497 9.49 5.61 -24.88
N LYS A 498 10.43 6.29 -24.20
CA LYS A 498 11.87 6.30 -24.56
C LYS A 498 12.46 4.89 -24.66
N LYS A 499 12.09 4.01 -23.73
CA LYS A 499 12.53 2.61 -23.75
C LYS A 499 12.00 1.85 -24.98
N ILE A 500 10.77 2.11 -25.40
CA ILE A 500 10.16 1.46 -26.58
C ILE A 500 10.74 2.03 -27.86
N GLU A 501 10.95 3.35 -27.93
CA GLU A 501 11.61 4.02 -29.06
C GLU A 501 13.01 3.46 -29.31
N GLY A 502 13.78 3.16 -28.26
CA GLY A 502 15.08 2.49 -28.40
C GLY A 502 15.04 1.03 -28.87
N LYS A 503 13.86 0.47 -29.14
CA LYS A 503 13.67 -0.88 -29.71
C LYS A 503 13.20 -0.86 -31.18
N ILE A 504 12.87 0.32 -31.69
CA ILE A 504 12.64 0.60 -33.11
C ILE A 504 14.01 0.84 -33.74
#